data_AF-A0A1V1NZ52-F1
#
_entry.id   AF-A0A1V1NZ52-F1
#
_cell.length_a   1.000
_cell.length_b   1.000
_cell.length_c   1.000
_cell.angle_alpha   90.00
_cell.angle_beta   90.00
_cell.angle_gamma   90.00
#
_symmetry.space_group_name_H-M   'P 1'
#
loop_
_entity.id
_entity.type
_entity.pdbx_description
1 polymer ?
#
loop_
_entity_poly.entity_id
_entity_poly.type
_entity_poly.pdbx_seq_one_letter_code
_entity_poly.pdbx_strand_id
1 'polypeptide(L)' 'MASEMYNAVDQLWRVAIAHAINYYEVPCLWSTLDVFHDILAGRYLATVLNNEEKMVDFSVELTKRHFSVGALRRAGVR' A
#
# COMPACT_ATOMS: atom_id res chain seq x y z
N MET A 1 -8.54 1.00 9.49
CA MET A 1 -7.49 1.71 10.26
C MET A 1 -7.34 3.11 9.67
N ALA A 2 -6.94 4.11 10.46
CA ALA A 2 -6.73 5.48 9.96
C ALA A 2 -5.49 6.10 10.60
N SER A 3 -4.84 7.01 9.89
CA SER A 3 -3.66 7.75 10.35
C SER A 3 -3.67 9.19 9.81
N GLU A 4 -3.19 10.11 10.63
CA GLU A 4 -3.04 11.52 10.32
C GLU A 4 -1.55 11.85 10.13
N MET A 5 -1.23 12.64 9.11
CA MET A 5 0.13 13.05 8.77
C MET A 5 0.26 14.57 8.82
N TYR A 6 1.25 15.02 9.59
CA TYR A 6 1.56 16.42 9.80
C TYR A 6 2.87 16.80 9.10
N ASN A 7 2.97 18.04 8.63
CA ASN A 7 4.14 18.56 7.93
C ASN A 7 5.13 19.19 8.93
N ALA A 8 6.23 19.76 8.43
CA ALA A 8 7.27 20.38 9.28
C ALA A 8 6.80 21.59 10.10
N VAL A 9 5.64 22.18 9.76
CA VAL A 9 5.03 23.31 10.48
C VAL A 9 3.78 22.87 11.28
N ASP A 10 3.66 21.58 11.58
CA ASP A 10 2.59 20.97 12.37
C ASP A 10 1.18 21.15 11.79
N GLN A 11 1.09 21.30 10.46
CA GLN A 11 -0.20 21.33 9.77
C GLN A 11 -0.55 19.94 9.24
N LEU A 12 -1.80 19.54 9.46
CA LEU A 12 -2.36 18.33 8.86
C LEU A 12 -2.32 18.48 7.33
N TRP A 13 -1.57 17.60 6.66
CA TRP A 13 -1.44 17.63 5.20
C TRP A 13 -1.98 16.38 4.53
N ARG A 14 -2.08 15.26 5.24
CA ARG A 14 -2.63 14.01 4.69
C ARG A 14 -3.36 13.16 5.73
N VAL A 15 -4.45 12.54 5.31
CA VAL A 15 -5.15 11.49 6.06
C VAL A 15 -5.11 10.20 5.25
N ALA A 16 -4.68 9.12 5.87
CA ALA A 16 -4.63 7.79 5.28
C ALA A 16 -5.68 6.89 5.92
N ILE A 17 -6.46 6.19 5.11
CA ILE A 17 -7.50 5.26 5.54
C ILE A 17 -7.24 3.90 4.87
N ALA A 18 -7.12 2.86 5.68
CA ALA A 18 -6.98 1.49 5.24
C ALA A 18 -8.24 0.68 5.58
N HIS A 19 -8.92 0.15 4.56
CA HIS A 19 -10.11 -0.68 4.70
C HIS A 19 -9.69 -2.12 4.98
N ALA A 20 -9.44 -2.41 6.25
CA ALA A 20 -8.82 -3.64 6.70
C ALA A 20 -9.81 -4.82 6.76
N ILE A 21 -9.32 -6.00 6.38
CA ILE A 21 -9.98 -7.30 6.53
C ILE A 21 -8.99 -8.32 7.11
N ASN A 22 -9.51 -9.37 7.73
CA ASN A 22 -8.70 -10.52 8.12
C ASN A 22 -8.69 -11.55 6.99
N TYR A 23 -7.50 -11.92 6.54
CA TYR A 23 -7.31 -13.11 5.72
C TYR A 23 -7.21 -14.30 6.67
N TYR A 24 -8.20 -15.19 6.64
CA TYR A 24 -8.27 -16.31 7.58
C TYR A 24 -7.43 -17.50 7.11
N GLU A 25 -7.32 -17.71 5.80
CA GLU A 25 -6.48 -18.77 5.20
C GLU A 25 -4.99 -18.51 5.38
N VAL A 26 -4.61 -17.23 5.35
CA VAL A 26 -3.26 -16.75 5.65
C VAL A 26 -3.42 -15.77 6.80
N PRO A 27 -3.19 -16.20 8.07
CA PRO A 27 -3.63 -15.50 9.28
C PRO A 27 -2.95 -14.12 9.42
N CYS A 28 -3.48 -13.15 8.69
CA CYS A 28 -2.87 -11.87 8.40
C CYS A 28 -3.97 -10.81 8.28
N LEU A 29 -3.75 -9.66 8.91
CA LEU A 29 -4.57 -8.48 8.75
C LEU A 29 -4.01 -7.66 7.57
N TRP A 30 -4.84 -7.39 6.58
CA TRP A 30 -4.45 -6.58 5.42
C TRP A 30 -5.63 -5.71 4.94
N SER A 31 -5.40 -4.75 4.05
CA SER A 31 -6.44 -3.88 3.49
C SER A 31 -6.89 -4.26 2.08
N THR A 32 -8.16 -4.03 1.76
CA THR A 32 -8.71 -4.21 0.41
C THR A 32 -8.84 -2.90 -0.37
N LEU A 33 -8.54 -1.77 0.28
CA LEU A 33 -8.53 -0.44 -0.29
C LEU A 33 -7.80 0.48 0.68
N ASP A 34 -6.76 1.14 0.17
CA ASP A 34 -6.08 2.22 0.88
C ASP A 34 -6.34 3.54 0.17
N VAL A 35 -6.81 4.53 0.92
CA VAL A 35 -7.10 5.88 0.41
C VAL A 35 -6.25 6.89 1.15
N PHE A 36 -5.49 7.68 0.40
CA PHE A 36 -4.67 8.78 0.89
C PHE A 36 -5.27 10.10 0.43
N HIS A 37 -5.82 10.88 1.34
CA HIS A 37 -6.34 12.22 1.08
C HIS A 37 -5.25 13.26 1.31
N ASP A 38 -4.82 13.96 0.26
CA ASP A 38 -3.90 15.10 0.33
C ASP A 38 -4.72 16.38 0.49
N ILE A 39 -4.80 16.86 1.73
CA ILE A 39 -5.72 17.93 2.13
C ILE A 39 -5.29 19.27 1.55
N LEU A 40 -3.99 19.52 1.46
CA LEU A 40 -3.46 20.77 0.94
C LEU A 40 -3.60 20.88 -0.57
N ALA A 41 -3.38 19.77 -1.29
CA ALA A 41 -3.50 19.74 -2.74
C ALA A 41 -4.92 19.43 -3.25
N GLY A 42 -5.87 19.10 -2.36
CA GLY A 42 -7.26 18.79 -2.73
C GLY A 42 -7.43 17.54 -3.60
N ARG A 43 -6.50 16.59 -3.50
CA ARG A 43 -6.48 15.35 -4.31
C ARG A 43 -6.44 14.12 -3.43
N TYR A 44 -6.71 12.96 -4.01
CA TYR A 44 -6.57 11.68 -3.32
C TYR A 44 -5.90 10.64 -4.20
N LEU A 45 -5.32 9.62 -3.57
CA LEU A 45 -4.84 8.41 -4.20
C LEU A 45 -5.58 7.22 -3.58
N ALA A 46 -6.23 6.41 -4.42
CA ALA A 46 -6.80 5.12 -4.04
C ALA A 46 -5.92 4.01 -4.64
N THR A 47 -5.57 3.01 -3.83
CA THR A 47 -4.70 1.88 -4.24
C THR A 47 -5.10 0.61 -3.51
N VAL A 48 -4.53 -0.54 -3.92
CA VAL A 48 -4.85 -1.87 -3.38
C VAL A 48 -6.33 -2.20 -3.66
N LEU A 49 -6.87 -1.74 -4.79
CA LEU A 49 -8.25 -2.01 -5.16
C LEU A 49 -8.38 -3.49 -5.49
N ASN A 50 -8.80 -4.32 -4.53
CA ASN A 50 -8.76 -5.77 -4.69
C ASN A 50 -9.62 -6.29 -5.87
N ASN A 51 -10.58 -5.47 -6.32
CA ASN A 51 -11.49 -5.75 -7.42
C ASN A 51 -10.94 -5.32 -8.79
N GLU A 52 -9.94 -4.43 -8.81
CA GLU A 52 -9.31 -3.89 -10.03
C GLU A 52 -7.84 -4.32 -10.18
N GLU A 53 -7.25 -4.92 -9.14
CA GLU A 53 -5.87 -5.40 -9.12
C GLU A 53 -5.79 -6.92 -8.99
N LYS A 54 -4.70 -7.51 -9.47
CA LYS A 54 -4.46 -8.95 -9.29
C LYS A 54 -4.27 -9.24 -7.79
N MET A 55 -4.98 -10.25 -7.29
CA MET A 55 -4.84 -10.70 -5.89
C MET A 55 -3.39 -11.07 -5.57
N VAL A 56 -2.94 -10.68 -4.37
CA VAL A 56 -1.63 -11.02 -3.83
C VAL A 56 -1.48 -12.54 -3.70
N ASP A 57 -0.34 -13.06 -4.16
CA ASP A 57 0.03 -14.46 -3.97
C ASP A 57 0.90 -14.59 -2.71
N PHE A 58 0.33 -15.14 -1.64
CA PHE A 58 1.01 -15.36 -0.37
C PHE A 58 1.90 -16.60 -0.35
N SER A 59 1.90 -17.40 -1.42
CA SER A 59 2.70 -18.64 -1.50
C SER A 59 4.11 -18.43 -2.05
N VAL A 60 4.44 -17.22 -2.49
CA VAL A 60 5.73 -16.92 -3.14
C VAL A 60 6.90 -17.00 -2.14
N GLU A 61 7.90 -17.82 -2.48
CA GLU A 61 9.15 -17.89 -1.72
C GLU A 61 10.13 -16.77 -2.14
N LEU A 62 10.33 -15.79 -1.26
CA LEU A 62 11.21 -14.65 -1.51
C LEU A 62 12.56 -14.80 -0.80
N THR A 63 13.66 -14.58 -1.54
CA THR A 63 15.02 -14.52 -1.01
C THR A 63 15.57 -13.09 -1.10
N LYS A 64 16.63 -12.77 -0.32
CA LYS A 64 17.31 -11.47 -0.38
C LYS A 64 17.75 -11.07 -1.81
N ARG A 65 18.03 -12.06 -2.67
CA ARG A 65 18.46 -11.81 -4.06
C ARG A 65 17.38 -11.15 -4.91
N HIS A 66 16.11 -11.43 -4.62
CA HIS A 66 14.96 -10.82 -5.33
C HIS A 66 14.89 -9.30 -5.10
N PHE A 67 15.45 -8.81 -3.99
CA PHE A 67 15.48 -7.39 -3.62
C PHE A 67 16.80 -6.69 -4.01
N SER A 68 17.68 -7.36 -4.76
CA SER A 68 18.90 -6.72 -5.28
C SER A 68 18.58 -5.71 -6.38
N VAL A 69 19.37 -4.64 -6.49
CA VAL A 69 19.20 -3.61 -7.53
C VAL A 69 19.11 -4.21 -8.93
N GLY A 70 19.96 -5.22 -9.22
CA GLY A 70 19.96 -5.91 -10.51
C GLY A 70 18.68 -6.72 -10.76
N ALA A 71 18.11 -7.34 -9.73
CA ALA A 71 16.85 -8.07 -9.85
C ALA A 71 15.66 -7.11 -10.07
N LEU A 72 15.56 -6.03 -9.29
CA LEU A 72 14.52 -5.02 -9.44
C LEU A 72 14.55 -4.34 -10.81
N ARG A 73 15.75 -4.01 -11.33
CA ARG A 73 15.91 -3.45 -12.69
C ARG A 73 15.40 -4.37 -13.79
N ARG A 74 15.51 -5.69 -13.63
CA ARG A 74 14.98 -6.67 -14.58
C ARG A 74 13.48 -6.90 -14.41
N ALA A 75 12.97 -6.81 -13.18
CA ALA A 75 11.56 -7.00 -12.86
C ALA A 75 10.68 -5.78 -13.17
N GLY A 76 11.28 -4.58 -13.25
CA GLY A 76 10.57 -3.37 -13.62
C GLY A 76 10.00 -3.49 -15.03
N VAL A 77 8.69 -3.31 -15.16
CA VAL A 77 8.01 -3.16 -16.45
C VAL A 77 8.10 -1.69 -16.86
N ARG A 78 8.46 -1.42 -18.12
CA ARG A 78 8.59 -0.06 -18.65
C ARG A 78 7.25 0.50 -19.11
#